data_AF-A0A519LBX6-F1
#
_entry.id   AF-A0A519LBX6-F1
#
_cell.length_a   1.000
_cell.length_b   1.000
_cell.length_c   1.000
_cell.angle_alpha   90.00
_cell.angle_beta   90.00
_cell.angle_gamma   90.00
#
_symmetry.space_group_name_H-M   'P 1'
#
loop_
_entity.id
_entity.type
_entity.pdbx_description
1 polymer ?
#
loop_
_entity_poly.entity_id
_entity_poly.type
_entity_poly.pdbx_seq_one_letter_code
_entity_poly.pdbx_strand_id
1 'polypeptide(L)'
;WNALIKLKLRKYFTEDLVFEENKEILRTEIINYIKFCTQEEYFKLFEWTFDLFKDCILLDRQKSIKILADSFDDISNTDMRWMTNFLIQPDSSNFSERDKISYYFKAIDETLEGAFKPRFILLHKLINLKLNQTIVDNSSFDFGKLIRELPSQARGYVSLFLEDPLFSIPTNQWRNIAAHKSFTINTDNIVVEYGRGNIHSKTISYSDFYKIVQWTQDIYRVIRLAQVLTDLNYIREIVEILGGTENMNIRFEASLLRIIHNMQIVGFKFVSNEEQNETFCLNVKGKVNYDVKSSLIHASQCLDQLSRAIYNDKFVRDTFQKTKINIVDDSGNILASATISIETALKRAQGGLTVKEYLS
;
A
#
# COMPACT_ATOMS: atom_id res chain seq x y z
N TRP A 1 -17.59 0.86 10.27
CA TRP A 1 -16.20 1.19 9.89
C TRP A 1 -15.58 2.29 10.75
N ASN A 2 -16.07 3.53 10.76
CA ASN A 2 -15.44 4.63 11.51
C ASN A 2 -15.24 4.37 13.01
N ALA A 3 -16.22 3.74 13.68
CA ALA A 3 -16.07 3.34 15.09
C ALA A 3 -14.93 2.34 15.31
N LEU A 4 -14.75 1.38 14.41
CA LEU A 4 -13.68 0.38 14.46
C LEU A 4 -12.31 1.01 14.18
N ILE A 5 -12.23 1.91 13.18
CA ILE A 5 -11.02 2.68 12.87
C ILE A 5 -10.60 3.52 14.08
N LYS A 6 -11.55 4.24 14.69
CA LYS A 6 -11.29 5.01 15.90
C LYS A 6 -10.84 4.10 17.05
N LEU A 7 -11.52 2.98 17.28
CA LEU A 7 -11.18 2.05 18.35
C LEU A 7 -9.78 1.45 18.20
N LYS A 8 -9.38 1.07 16.98
CA LYS A 8 -8.14 0.32 16.72
C LYS A 8 -6.96 1.19 16.35
N LEU A 9 -7.17 2.26 15.56
CA LEU A 9 -6.08 3.03 14.96
C LEU A 9 -5.87 4.41 15.57
N ARG A 10 -6.85 4.99 16.28
CA ARG A 10 -6.71 6.35 16.87
C ARG A 10 -5.49 6.47 17.79
N LYS A 11 -5.15 5.41 18.52
CA LYS A 11 -4.01 5.40 19.47
C LYS A 11 -2.64 5.63 18.81
N TYR A 12 -2.54 5.46 17.48
CA TYR A 12 -1.31 5.71 16.71
C TYR A 12 -1.22 7.12 16.15
N PHE A 13 -2.16 8.01 16.49
CA PHE A 13 -2.14 9.41 16.05
C PHE A 13 -1.79 10.34 17.21
N THR A 14 -0.89 11.30 16.96
CA THR A 14 -0.47 12.33 17.91
C THR A 14 -1.61 13.31 18.22
N GLU A 15 -2.39 13.68 17.20
CA GLU A 15 -3.46 14.68 17.29
C GLU A 15 -4.79 14.15 16.75
N ASP A 16 -5.90 14.55 17.38
CA ASP A 16 -7.26 14.20 16.92
C ASP A 16 -7.55 14.77 15.53
N LEU A 17 -7.07 15.98 15.25
CA LEU A 17 -7.29 16.64 13.98
C LEU A 17 -6.67 15.84 12.83
N VAL A 18 -5.42 15.40 12.99
CA VAL A 18 -4.71 14.59 11.99
C VAL A 18 -5.42 13.26 11.75
N PHE A 19 -5.93 12.63 12.82
CA PHE A 19 -6.74 11.42 12.69
C PHE A 19 -8.02 11.68 11.88
N GLU A 20 -8.78 12.72 12.21
CA GLU A 20 -10.05 13.03 11.54
C GLU A 20 -9.86 13.43 10.07
N GLU A 21 -8.77 14.13 9.74
CA GLU A 21 -8.40 14.47 8.35
C GLU A 21 -8.07 13.21 7.51
N ASN A 22 -7.50 12.18 8.14
CA ASN A 22 -7.01 10.99 7.43
C ASN A 22 -7.89 9.73 7.61
N LYS A 23 -8.98 9.79 8.38
CA LYS A 23 -9.82 8.63 8.72
C LYS A 23 -10.33 7.84 7.52
N GLU A 24 -10.53 8.50 6.39
CA GLU A 24 -11.01 7.87 5.15
C GLU A 24 -9.91 7.01 4.50
N ILE A 25 -8.65 7.41 4.60
CA ILE A 25 -7.49 6.63 4.14
C ILE A 25 -7.34 5.37 4.99
N LEU A 26 -7.62 5.47 6.29
CA LEU A 26 -7.51 4.36 7.24
C LEU A 26 -8.49 3.20 7.02
N ARG A 27 -9.47 3.35 6.12
CA ARG A 27 -10.44 2.29 5.79
C ARG A 27 -9.81 1.10 5.07
N THR A 28 -8.84 1.33 4.19
CA THR A 28 -8.07 0.23 3.60
C THR A 28 -7.09 -0.35 4.62
N GLU A 29 -6.52 0.51 5.46
CA GLU A 29 -5.52 0.12 6.45
C GLU A 29 -6.07 -0.72 7.60
N ILE A 30 -7.33 -0.51 8.00
CA ILE A 30 -7.96 -1.38 9.00
C ILE A 30 -8.12 -2.81 8.51
N ILE A 31 -8.30 -3.04 7.20
CA ILE A 31 -8.33 -4.40 6.62
C ILE A 31 -6.96 -5.05 6.76
N ASN A 32 -5.88 -4.32 6.46
CA ASN A 32 -4.50 -4.82 6.64
C ASN A 32 -4.20 -5.12 8.11
N TYR A 33 -4.60 -4.23 9.02
CA TYR A 33 -4.44 -4.40 10.46
C TYR A 33 -5.11 -5.70 10.95
N ILE A 34 -6.38 -5.93 10.57
CA ILE A 34 -7.16 -7.10 11.03
C ILE A 34 -6.54 -8.43 10.56
N LYS A 35 -5.84 -8.45 9.41
CA LYS A 35 -5.20 -9.66 8.87
C LYS A 35 -4.08 -10.20 9.75
N PHE A 36 -3.38 -9.36 10.50
CA PHE A 36 -2.25 -9.78 11.34
C PHE A 36 -2.46 -9.53 12.84
N CYS A 37 -3.35 -8.62 13.25
CA CYS A 37 -3.45 -8.20 14.66
C CYS A 37 -3.89 -9.31 15.62
N THR A 38 -4.46 -10.41 15.11
CA THR A 38 -4.83 -11.59 15.91
C THR A 38 -3.66 -12.54 16.13
N GLN A 39 -2.55 -12.36 15.41
CA GLN A 39 -1.34 -13.15 15.53
C GLN A 39 -0.35 -12.36 16.41
N GLU A 40 -0.12 -12.85 17.63
CA GLU A 40 0.62 -12.12 18.68
C GLU A 40 2.01 -11.65 18.22
N GLU A 41 2.76 -12.50 17.53
CA GLU A 41 4.12 -12.21 17.08
C GLU A 41 4.15 -11.07 16.05
N TYR A 42 3.24 -11.08 15.08
CA TYR A 42 3.12 -10.02 14.08
C TYR A 42 2.61 -8.72 14.68
N PHE A 43 1.69 -8.79 15.65
CA PHE A 43 1.22 -7.59 16.35
C PHE A 43 2.33 -6.95 17.19
N LYS A 44 3.14 -7.75 17.90
CA LYS A 44 4.33 -7.26 18.61
C LYS A 44 5.35 -6.63 17.66
N LEU A 45 5.60 -7.27 16.52
CA LEU A 45 6.50 -6.74 15.49
C LEU A 45 6.00 -5.39 14.96
N PHE A 46 4.70 -5.27 14.74
CA PHE A 46 4.06 -4.03 14.31
C PHE A 46 4.21 -2.92 15.36
N GLU A 47 3.86 -3.18 16.63
CA GLU A 47 3.97 -2.18 17.71
C GLU A 47 5.44 -1.74 17.87
N TRP A 48 6.38 -2.68 17.87
CA TRP A 48 7.81 -2.35 17.94
C TRP A 48 8.27 -1.51 16.75
N THR A 49 7.82 -1.85 15.54
CA THR A 49 8.19 -1.09 14.33
C THR A 49 7.61 0.32 14.41
N PHE A 50 6.35 0.48 14.79
CA PHE A 50 5.73 1.80 14.93
C PHE A 50 6.39 2.64 16.03
N ASP A 51 6.66 2.04 17.19
CA ASP A 51 7.29 2.71 18.31
C ASP A 51 8.73 3.14 17.98
N LEU A 52 9.48 2.33 17.23
CA LEU A 52 10.81 2.73 16.73
C LEU A 52 10.73 4.03 15.92
N PHE A 53 9.78 4.13 14.98
CA PHE A 53 9.64 5.31 14.13
C PHE A 53 9.32 6.54 14.97
N LYS A 54 8.36 6.39 15.89
CA LYS A 54 7.98 7.43 16.86
C LYS A 54 9.17 7.86 17.72
N ASP A 55 9.93 6.90 18.23
CA ASP A 55 11.10 7.13 19.07
C ASP A 55 12.23 7.86 18.33
N CYS A 56 12.46 7.56 17.06
CA CYS A 56 13.40 8.30 16.22
C CYS A 56 12.98 9.76 16.07
N ILE A 57 11.68 10.01 15.82
CA ILE A 57 11.15 11.37 15.68
C ILE A 57 11.25 12.16 16.98
N LEU A 58 11.03 11.50 18.13
CA LEU A 58 11.24 12.11 19.45
C LEU A 58 12.70 12.40 19.74
N LEU A 59 13.61 11.54 19.26
CA LEU A 59 15.05 11.70 19.44
C LEU A 59 15.61 12.86 18.59
N ASP A 60 15.26 12.90 17.30
CA ASP A 60 15.68 13.94 16.36
C ASP A 60 14.62 14.08 15.25
N ARG A 61 13.67 15.00 15.45
CA ARG A 61 12.55 15.23 14.54
C ARG A 61 13.04 15.60 13.14
N GLN A 62 13.93 16.60 13.05
CA GLN A 62 14.37 17.12 11.76
C GLN A 62 15.07 16.02 10.92
N LYS A 63 16.00 15.27 11.52
CA LYS A 63 16.66 14.17 10.80
C LYS A 63 15.69 13.04 10.45
N SER A 64 14.79 12.69 11.36
CA SER A 64 13.84 11.60 11.12
C SER A 64 12.83 11.92 10.01
N ILE A 65 12.24 13.13 10.02
CA ILE A 65 11.35 13.56 8.93
C ILE A 65 12.11 13.62 7.61
N LYS A 66 13.36 14.09 7.61
CA LYS A 66 14.19 14.06 6.40
C LYS A 66 14.42 12.63 5.88
N ILE A 67 14.73 11.67 6.75
CA ILE A 67 14.88 10.26 6.35
C ILE A 67 13.59 9.70 5.74
N LEU A 68 12.42 10.03 6.32
CA LEU A 68 11.12 9.64 5.80
C LEU A 68 10.86 10.27 4.41
N ALA A 69 11.11 11.57 4.27
CA ALA A 69 10.96 12.30 3.02
C ALA A 69 11.89 11.76 1.92
N ASP A 70 13.18 11.58 2.22
CA ASP A 70 14.18 11.03 1.29
C ASP A 70 13.84 9.60 0.84
N SER A 71 13.03 8.87 1.62
CA SER A 71 12.59 7.50 1.29
C SER A 71 11.18 7.45 0.69
N PHE A 72 10.49 8.58 0.59
CA PHE A 72 9.05 8.62 0.30
C PHE A 72 8.71 8.12 -1.11
N ASP A 73 9.48 8.51 -2.11
CA ASP A 73 9.24 8.12 -3.50
C ASP A 73 9.52 6.63 -3.74
N ASP A 74 10.65 6.13 -3.24
CA ASP A 74 11.00 4.71 -3.30
C ASP A 74 9.90 3.85 -2.67
N ILE A 75 9.35 4.31 -1.54
CA ILE A 75 8.30 3.62 -0.84
C ILE A 75 6.94 3.76 -1.54
N SER A 76 6.61 4.93 -2.07
CA SER A 76 5.40 5.12 -2.89
C SER A 76 5.40 4.18 -4.09
N ASN A 77 6.57 3.98 -4.73
CA ASN A 77 6.75 3.00 -5.79
C ASN A 77 6.51 1.55 -5.32
N THR A 78 6.79 1.21 -4.05
CA THR A 78 6.47 -0.12 -3.51
C THR A 78 4.97 -0.39 -3.48
N ASP A 79 4.17 0.61 -3.08
CA ASP A 79 2.71 0.48 -3.02
C ASP A 79 2.13 0.34 -4.43
N MET A 80 2.74 1.02 -5.44
CA MET A 80 2.38 0.84 -6.84
C MET A 80 2.64 -0.59 -7.33
N ARG A 81 3.81 -1.16 -7.02
CA ARG A 81 4.18 -2.53 -7.41
C ARG A 81 3.28 -3.56 -6.73
N TRP A 82 3.05 -3.39 -5.44
CA TRP A 82 2.14 -4.25 -4.68
C TRP A 82 0.73 -4.26 -5.27
N MET A 83 0.22 -3.08 -5.61
CA MET A 83 -1.09 -2.94 -6.25
C MET A 83 -1.11 -3.58 -7.63
N THR A 84 -0.06 -3.41 -8.45
CA THR A 84 0.06 -4.10 -9.75
C THR A 84 -0.08 -5.61 -9.55
N ASN A 85 0.66 -6.19 -8.61
CA ASN A 85 0.63 -7.64 -8.37
C ASN A 85 -0.76 -8.15 -8.00
N PHE A 86 -1.51 -7.37 -7.21
CA PHE A 86 -2.88 -7.68 -6.86
C PHE A 86 -3.82 -7.57 -8.08
N LEU A 87 -3.66 -6.54 -8.91
CA LEU A 87 -4.52 -6.31 -10.08
C LEU A 87 -4.28 -7.31 -11.22
N ILE A 88 -3.04 -7.77 -11.41
CA ILE A 88 -2.69 -8.74 -12.45
C ILE A 88 -2.78 -10.19 -11.96
N GLN A 89 -3.25 -10.42 -10.72
CA GLN A 89 -3.40 -11.76 -10.18
C GLN A 89 -4.40 -12.53 -11.05
N PRO A 90 -3.98 -13.61 -11.71
CA PRO A 90 -4.86 -14.33 -12.59
C PRO A 90 -5.83 -15.20 -11.74
N ASP A 91 -6.99 -15.51 -12.29
CA ASP A 91 -8.00 -16.30 -11.56
C ASP A 91 -7.43 -17.69 -11.21
N SER A 92 -7.25 -17.92 -9.91
CA SER A 92 -6.66 -19.14 -9.35
C SER A 92 -7.42 -20.42 -9.72
N SER A 93 -8.70 -20.30 -10.10
CA SER A 93 -9.53 -21.44 -10.54
C SER A 93 -9.09 -22.03 -11.87
N ASN A 94 -8.33 -21.28 -12.67
CA ASN A 94 -7.87 -21.69 -14.00
C ASN A 94 -6.49 -22.34 -14.02
N PHE A 95 -5.82 -22.48 -12.87
CA PHE A 95 -4.44 -22.98 -12.80
C PHE A 95 -4.32 -24.36 -12.17
N SER A 96 -3.40 -25.16 -12.73
CA SER A 96 -2.88 -26.33 -12.04
C SER A 96 -2.11 -25.92 -10.79
N GLU A 97 -1.95 -26.83 -9.83
CA GLU A 97 -1.22 -26.54 -8.59
C GLU A 97 0.24 -26.13 -8.86
N ARG A 98 0.86 -26.73 -9.88
CA ARG A 98 2.20 -26.37 -10.36
C ARG A 98 2.27 -24.92 -10.84
N ASP A 99 1.26 -24.47 -11.59
CA ASP A 99 1.23 -23.10 -12.11
C ASP A 99 0.97 -22.09 -11.00
N LYS A 100 0.10 -22.43 -10.03
CA LYS A 100 -0.10 -21.61 -8.83
C LYS A 100 1.19 -21.44 -8.04
N ILE A 101 1.92 -22.53 -7.78
CA ILE A 101 3.20 -22.47 -7.05
C ILE A 101 4.21 -21.60 -7.80
N SER A 102 4.31 -21.77 -9.13
CA SER A 102 5.19 -20.96 -9.97
C SER A 102 4.83 -19.47 -9.92
N TYR A 103 3.53 -19.15 -9.96
CA TYR A 103 3.03 -17.79 -9.78
C TYR A 103 3.37 -17.24 -8.40
N TYR A 104 3.17 -18.01 -7.33
CA TYR A 104 3.46 -17.56 -5.98
C TYR A 104 4.95 -17.35 -5.71
N PHE A 105 5.84 -18.11 -6.34
CA PHE A 105 7.27 -17.78 -6.30
C PHE A 105 7.54 -16.42 -6.94
N LYS A 106 6.93 -16.11 -8.10
CA LYS A 106 7.03 -14.77 -8.70
C LYS A 106 6.49 -13.70 -7.73
N ALA A 107 5.35 -13.94 -7.10
CA ALA A 107 4.78 -13.02 -6.11
C ALA A 107 5.69 -12.83 -4.88
N ILE A 108 6.39 -13.88 -4.42
CA ILE A 108 7.39 -13.81 -3.36
C ILE A 108 8.54 -12.89 -3.77
N ASP A 109 9.10 -13.06 -4.97
CA ASP A 109 10.19 -12.20 -5.48
C ASP A 109 9.76 -10.72 -5.52
N GLU A 110 8.62 -10.44 -6.17
CA GLU A 110 8.12 -9.08 -6.30
C GLU A 110 7.74 -8.46 -4.94
N THR A 111 7.23 -9.25 -4.00
CA THR A 111 6.93 -8.79 -2.64
C THR A 111 8.22 -8.47 -1.89
N LEU A 112 9.18 -9.40 -1.87
CA LEU A 112 10.38 -9.29 -1.05
C LEU A 112 11.38 -8.27 -1.62
N GLU A 113 11.67 -8.33 -2.92
CA GLU A 113 12.60 -7.42 -3.60
C GLU A 113 11.91 -6.10 -3.95
N GLY A 114 10.72 -6.18 -4.53
CA GLY A 114 10.04 -5.03 -5.12
C GLY A 114 9.33 -4.13 -4.12
N ALA A 115 8.90 -4.67 -2.96
CA ALA A 115 8.08 -3.95 -1.99
C ALA A 115 8.64 -3.92 -0.56
N PHE A 116 9.07 -5.05 -0.03
CA PHE A 116 9.56 -5.16 1.35
C PHE A 116 10.94 -4.52 1.52
N LYS A 117 11.89 -4.82 0.63
CA LYS A 117 13.28 -4.33 0.71
C LYS A 117 13.39 -2.80 0.85
N PRO A 118 12.71 -1.95 0.06
CA PRO A 118 12.81 -0.48 0.24
C PRO A 118 12.33 0.00 1.62
N ARG A 119 11.27 -0.61 2.16
CA ARG A 119 10.81 -0.31 3.53
C ARG A 119 11.78 -0.81 4.58
N PHE A 120 12.43 -1.95 4.33
CA PHE A 120 13.47 -2.49 5.21
C PHE A 120 14.76 -1.64 5.20
N ILE A 121 15.08 -0.99 4.08
CA ILE A 121 16.16 0.03 3.97
C ILE A 121 15.86 1.21 4.91
N LEU A 122 14.62 1.74 4.86
CA LEU A 122 14.18 2.80 5.78
C LEU A 122 14.29 2.35 7.24
N LEU A 123 13.76 1.16 7.56
CA LEU A 123 13.85 0.60 8.91
C LEU A 123 15.29 0.50 9.39
N HIS A 124 16.21 0.05 8.53
CA HIS A 124 17.64 -0.05 8.84
C HIS A 124 18.27 1.31 9.18
N LYS A 125 17.91 2.38 8.44
CA LYS A 125 18.34 3.76 8.76
C LYS A 125 17.85 4.19 10.14
N LEU A 126 16.57 3.96 10.44
CA LEU A 126 15.95 4.36 11.70
C LEU A 126 16.50 3.58 12.91
N ILE A 127 16.75 2.27 12.77
CA ILE A 127 17.41 1.47 13.80
C ILE A 127 18.80 2.04 14.12
N ASN A 128 19.59 2.36 13.11
CA ASN A 128 20.92 2.94 13.32
C ASN A 128 20.85 4.34 13.94
N LEU A 129 19.87 5.16 13.55
CA LEU A 129 19.64 6.45 14.19
C LEU A 129 19.31 6.27 15.68
N LYS A 130 18.41 5.34 16.03
CA LYS A 130 18.00 5.09 17.41
C LYS A 130 19.14 4.55 18.28
N LEU A 131 19.92 3.60 17.77
CA LEU A 131 20.94 2.90 18.56
C LEU A 131 22.28 3.63 18.57
N ASN A 132 22.69 4.16 17.42
CA ASN A 132 24.03 4.68 17.20
C ASN A 132 24.05 6.20 16.96
N GLN A 133 22.88 6.83 16.84
CA GLN A 133 22.74 8.26 16.48
C GLN A 133 23.39 8.60 15.13
N THR A 134 23.49 7.60 14.23
CA THR A 134 24.08 7.74 12.90
C THR A 134 23.06 7.43 11.81
N ILE A 135 23.18 8.12 10.68
CA ILE A 135 22.42 7.81 9.46
C ILE A 135 23.36 7.00 8.57
N VAL A 136 23.02 5.73 8.35
CA VAL A 136 23.78 4.87 7.46
C VAL A 136 23.37 5.14 6.02
N ASP A 137 24.35 5.34 5.13
CA ASP A 137 24.12 5.28 3.70
C ASP A 137 24.06 3.80 3.26
N ASN A 138 22.83 3.31 3.11
CA ASN A 138 22.52 1.95 2.69
C ASN A 138 21.90 1.91 1.28
N SER A 139 22.04 2.98 0.49
CA SER A 139 21.50 3.08 -0.87
C SER A 139 22.02 1.98 -1.82
N SER A 140 23.28 1.56 -1.63
CA SER A 140 23.93 0.52 -2.43
C SER A 140 23.79 -0.90 -1.89
N PHE A 141 23.05 -1.10 -0.78
CA PHE A 141 23.03 -2.39 -0.11
C PHE A 141 22.14 -3.38 -0.84
N ASP A 142 22.70 -4.55 -1.16
CA ASP A 142 21.88 -5.69 -1.55
C ASP A 142 21.07 -6.21 -0.35
N PHE A 143 20.04 -7.00 -0.61
CA PHE A 143 19.15 -7.49 0.44
C PHE A 143 19.88 -8.38 1.47
N GLY A 144 20.85 -9.17 1.04
CA GLY A 144 21.67 -9.96 1.97
C GLY A 144 22.54 -9.08 2.86
N LYS A 145 23.10 -7.99 2.33
CA LYS A 145 23.89 -7.01 3.07
C LYS A 145 23.03 -6.29 4.11
N LEU A 146 21.79 -5.89 3.76
CA LEU A 146 20.84 -5.29 4.72
C LEU A 146 20.57 -6.19 5.92
N ILE A 147 20.34 -7.48 5.69
CA ILE A 147 20.11 -8.46 6.77
C ILE A 147 21.38 -8.65 7.61
N ARG A 148 22.54 -8.82 6.99
CA ARG A 148 23.82 -9.05 7.70
C ARG A 148 24.26 -7.84 8.52
N GLU A 149 24.07 -6.63 8.01
CA GLU A 149 24.49 -5.38 8.66
C GLU A 149 23.41 -4.79 9.57
N LEU A 150 22.31 -5.51 9.80
CA LEU A 150 21.33 -5.11 10.80
C LEU A 150 21.95 -5.20 12.22
N PRO A 151 21.86 -4.13 13.04
CA PRO A 151 22.39 -4.13 14.40
C PRO A 151 21.89 -5.31 15.25
N SER A 152 22.82 -5.99 15.92
CA SER A 152 22.53 -7.20 16.70
C SER A 152 21.45 -7.01 17.77
N GLN A 153 21.41 -5.81 18.37
CA GLN A 153 20.46 -5.42 19.41
C GLN A 153 19.01 -5.37 18.91
N ALA A 154 18.79 -5.14 17.60
CA ALA A 154 17.46 -5.10 17.01
C ALA A 154 16.97 -6.48 16.55
N ARG A 155 17.88 -7.43 16.27
CA ARG A 155 17.55 -8.72 15.63
C ARG A 155 16.50 -9.53 16.37
N GLY A 156 16.52 -9.52 17.71
CA GLY A 156 15.54 -10.24 18.52
C GLY A 156 14.11 -9.71 18.37
N TYR A 157 13.95 -8.43 18.08
CA TYR A 157 12.64 -7.80 17.89
C TYR A 157 12.08 -7.96 16.48
N VAL A 158 12.96 -8.19 15.50
CA VAL A 158 12.60 -8.25 14.08
C VAL A 158 12.84 -9.60 13.45
N SER A 159 12.91 -10.68 14.24
CA SER A 159 13.21 -12.03 13.75
C SER A 159 12.34 -12.44 12.56
N LEU A 160 11.04 -12.16 12.61
CA LEU A 160 10.09 -12.42 11.52
C LEU A 160 10.42 -11.68 10.21
N PHE A 161 11.11 -10.54 10.25
CA PHE A 161 11.62 -9.87 9.05
C PHE A 161 12.86 -10.54 8.47
N LEU A 162 13.61 -11.28 9.28
CA LEU A 162 14.92 -11.82 8.93
C LEU A 162 14.87 -13.26 8.40
N GLU A 163 13.93 -14.07 8.89
CA GLU A 163 13.79 -15.47 8.52
C GLU A 163 12.35 -15.97 8.65
N ASP A 164 12.02 -17.03 7.90
CA ASP A 164 10.70 -17.63 7.98
C ASP A 164 10.52 -18.48 9.26
N PRO A 165 9.30 -18.52 9.83
CA PRO A 165 9.04 -19.19 11.10
C PRO A 165 8.98 -20.73 11.00
N LEU A 166 9.00 -21.33 9.81
CA LEU A 166 8.81 -22.78 9.64
C LEU A 166 10.13 -23.53 9.47
N PHE A 167 11.06 -22.95 8.73
CA PHE A 167 12.30 -23.57 8.32
C PHE A 167 13.54 -22.75 8.68
N SER A 168 13.36 -21.55 9.24
CA SER A 168 14.44 -20.62 9.56
C SER A 168 15.33 -20.33 8.35
N ILE A 169 14.74 -20.29 7.15
CA ILE A 169 15.44 -19.86 5.94
C ILE A 169 15.39 -18.32 5.92
N PRO A 170 16.54 -17.63 5.79
CA PRO A 170 16.57 -16.19 5.78
C PRO A 170 15.73 -15.56 4.67
N THR A 171 15.10 -14.42 4.93
CA THR A 171 14.22 -13.72 3.99
C THR A 171 14.90 -13.40 2.66
N ASN A 172 16.19 -13.02 2.68
CA ASN A 172 16.95 -12.80 1.46
C ASN A 172 17.18 -14.09 0.65
N GLN A 173 17.19 -15.27 1.29
CA GLN A 173 17.29 -16.55 0.60
C GLN A 173 15.96 -16.92 -0.06
N TRP A 174 14.82 -16.68 0.60
CA TRP A 174 13.50 -16.84 -0.05
C TRP A 174 13.37 -15.96 -1.30
N ARG A 175 13.82 -14.71 -1.22
CA ARG A 175 13.91 -13.83 -2.39
C ARG A 175 14.82 -14.42 -3.47
N ASN A 176 16.01 -14.90 -3.12
CA ASN A 176 16.93 -15.51 -4.09
C ASN A 176 16.37 -16.78 -4.75
N ILE A 177 15.74 -17.67 -3.97
CA ILE A 177 15.08 -18.89 -4.47
C ILE A 177 14.06 -18.52 -5.54
N ALA A 178 13.21 -17.54 -5.24
CA ALA A 178 12.17 -17.05 -6.15
C ALA A 178 12.76 -16.39 -7.40
N ALA A 179 13.66 -15.42 -7.24
CA ALA A 179 14.26 -14.65 -8.31
C ALA A 179 15.09 -15.50 -9.29
N HIS A 180 15.83 -16.48 -8.78
CA HIS A 180 16.70 -17.35 -9.57
C HIS A 180 16.06 -18.67 -9.97
N LYS A 181 14.79 -18.89 -9.59
CA LYS A 181 14.04 -20.12 -9.84
C LYS A 181 14.77 -21.37 -9.32
N SER A 182 15.41 -21.25 -8.15
CA SER A 182 16.14 -22.34 -7.49
C SER A 182 15.18 -23.28 -6.77
N PHE A 183 14.17 -23.77 -7.48
CA PHE A 183 13.16 -24.68 -6.96
C PHE A 183 12.69 -25.68 -8.03
N THR A 184 12.30 -26.87 -7.57
CA THR A 184 11.67 -27.91 -8.37
C THR A 184 10.30 -28.24 -7.78
N ILE A 185 9.27 -28.24 -8.62
CA ILE A 185 7.91 -28.60 -8.22
C ILE A 185 7.65 -30.05 -8.61
N ASN A 186 7.54 -30.91 -7.61
CA ASN A 186 7.15 -32.32 -7.76
C ASN A 186 5.65 -32.47 -7.51
N THR A 187 5.11 -33.68 -7.69
CA THR A 187 3.66 -33.95 -7.56
C THR A 187 3.10 -33.68 -6.16
N ASP A 188 3.90 -33.90 -5.11
CA ASP A 188 3.49 -33.87 -3.71
C ASP A 188 4.30 -32.88 -2.86
N ASN A 189 5.39 -32.33 -3.41
CA ASN A 189 6.30 -31.45 -2.70
C ASN A 189 7.00 -30.45 -3.62
N ILE A 190 7.69 -29.50 -3.00
CA ILE A 190 8.58 -28.55 -3.66
C ILE A 190 9.95 -28.75 -3.03
N VAL A 191 10.99 -28.81 -3.85
CA VAL A 191 12.39 -28.81 -3.39
C VAL A 191 12.97 -27.44 -3.68
N VAL A 192 13.47 -26.75 -2.67
CA VAL A 192 14.13 -25.45 -2.80
C VAL A 192 15.61 -25.55 -2.50
N GLU A 193 16.43 -24.80 -3.24
CA GLU A 193 17.88 -24.78 -3.07
C GLU A 193 18.36 -23.35 -2.81
N TYR A 194 19.22 -23.18 -1.80
CA TYR A 194 19.70 -21.87 -1.39
C TYR A 194 21.12 -21.90 -0.80
N GLY A 195 21.75 -20.73 -0.72
CA GLY A 195 23.16 -20.60 -0.31
C GLY A 195 24.09 -20.31 -1.50
N ARG A 196 25.30 -19.84 -1.20
CA ARG A 196 26.36 -19.59 -2.19
C ARG A 196 27.60 -20.37 -1.77
N GLY A 197 28.07 -21.28 -2.62
CA GLY A 197 29.20 -22.17 -2.33
C GLY A 197 28.79 -23.43 -1.55
N ASN A 198 28.09 -23.27 -0.42
CA ASN A 198 27.45 -24.39 0.28
C ASN A 198 25.95 -24.38 -0.02
N ILE A 199 25.52 -25.25 -0.94
CA ILE A 199 24.12 -25.32 -1.35
C ILE A 199 23.35 -26.18 -0.34
N HIS A 200 22.33 -25.59 0.26
CA HIS A 200 21.37 -26.26 1.10
C HIS A 200 20.13 -26.61 0.27
N SER A 201 19.57 -27.80 0.49
CA SER A 201 18.33 -28.24 -0.14
C SER A 201 17.28 -28.53 0.92
N LYS A 202 16.04 -28.11 0.67
CA LYS A 202 14.91 -28.31 1.58
C LYS A 202 13.68 -28.76 0.80
N THR A 203 13.12 -29.90 1.19
CA THR A 203 11.81 -30.36 0.70
C THR A 203 10.71 -29.77 1.57
N ILE A 204 9.72 -29.15 0.94
CA ILE A 204 8.57 -28.51 1.59
C ILE A 204 7.26 -29.05 1.00
N SER A 205 6.24 -29.21 1.84
CA SER A 205 4.89 -29.54 1.38
C SER A 205 4.25 -28.32 0.71
N TYR A 206 3.22 -28.53 -0.13
CA TYR A 206 2.44 -27.42 -0.69
C TYR A 206 1.77 -26.59 0.41
N SER A 207 1.26 -27.24 1.47
CA SER A 207 0.65 -26.54 2.60
C SER A 207 1.65 -25.63 3.30
N ASP A 208 2.90 -26.07 3.48
CA ASP A 208 3.92 -25.24 4.11
C ASP A 208 4.39 -24.13 3.19
N PHE A 209 4.49 -24.38 1.88
CA PHE A 209 4.75 -23.33 0.90
C PHE A 209 3.72 -22.20 0.96
N TYR A 210 2.43 -22.50 1.07
CA TYR A 210 1.39 -21.47 1.22
C TYR A 210 1.52 -20.67 2.52
N LYS A 211 2.00 -21.28 3.61
CA LYS A 211 2.31 -20.55 4.84
C LYS A 211 3.51 -19.62 4.65
N ILE A 212 4.54 -20.02 3.88
CA ILE A 212 5.66 -19.14 3.51
C ILE A 212 5.16 -17.96 2.67
N VAL A 213 4.31 -18.22 1.67
CA VAL A 213 3.68 -17.15 0.87
C VAL A 213 2.97 -16.19 1.82
N GLN A 214 2.09 -16.68 2.70
CA GLN A 214 1.37 -15.84 3.64
C GLN A 214 2.29 -15.04 4.57
N TRP A 215 3.36 -15.66 5.09
CA TRP A 215 4.36 -14.97 5.92
C TRP A 215 4.99 -13.79 5.17
N THR A 216 5.41 -13.96 3.90
CA THR A 216 5.99 -12.83 3.12
C THR A 216 5.02 -11.65 2.97
N GLN A 217 3.73 -11.95 2.85
CA GLN A 217 2.68 -10.94 2.75
C GLN A 217 2.43 -10.26 4.11
N ASP A 218 2.45 -11.01 5.21
CA ASP A 218 2.19 -10.49 6.55
C ASP A 218 3.34 -9.61 7.05
N ILE A 219 4.61 -9.99 6.81
CA ILE A 219 5.75 -9.12 7.17
C ILE A 219 5.72 -7.80 6.41
N TYR A 220 5.30 -7.81 5.14
CA TYR A 220 5.12 -6.61 4.34
C TYR A 220 3.98 -5.74 4.88
N ARG A 221 2.82 -6.34 5.21
CA ARG A 221 1.68 -5.62 5.82
C ARG A 221 2.08 -4.94 7.12
N VAL A 222 2.85 -5.61 7.96
CA VAL A 222 3.31 -5.09 9.25
C VAL A 222 4.20 -3.85 9.06
N ILE A 223 5.29 -3.97 8.29
CA ILE A 223 6.22 -2.84 8.10
C ILE A 223 5.55 -1.67 7.35
N ARG A 224 4.70 -1.99 6.36
CA ARG A 224 3.94 -0.99 5.61
C ARG A 224 2.99 -0.22 6.50
N LEU A 225 2.17 -0.90 7.31
CA LEU A 225 1.17 -0.23 8.12
C LEU A 225 1.81 0.67 9.18
N ALA A 226 2.88 0.20 9.82
CA ALA A 226 3.62 1.01 10.79
C ALA A 226 4.09 2.31 10.15
N GLN A 227 4.73 2.21 8.98
CA GLN A 227 5.16 3.39 8.25
C GLN A 227 3.99 4.28 7.82
N VAL A 228 2.92 3.74 7.22
CA VAL A 228 1.77 4.56 6.77
C VAL A 228 1.21 5.38 7.93
N LEU A 229 1.05 4.78 9.10
CA LEU A 229 0.59 5.50 10.28
C LEU A 229 1.57 6.59 10.70
N THR A 230 2.88 6.34 10.66
CA THR A 230 3.89 7.38 10.90
C THR A 230 3.79 8.50 9.86
N ASP A 231 3.80 8.18 8.57
CA ASP A 231 3.78 9.17 7.49
C ASP A 231 2.53 10.06 7.61
N LEU A 232 1.36 9.49 7.91
CA LEU A 232 0.12 10.27 8.11
C LEU A 232 0.21 11.27 9.28
N ASN A 233 0.95 10.95 10.33
CA ASN A 233 1.16 11.88 11.46
C ASN A 233 2.01 13.09 11.07
N TYR A 234 2.91 12.94 10.09
CA TYR A 234 3.93 13.93 9.75
C TYR A 234 3.89 14.33 8.27
N ILE A 235 2.79 14.04 7.57
CA ILE A 235 2.70 14.18 6.11
C ILE A 235 2.94 15.62 5.66
N ARG A 236 2.51 16.62 6.46
CA ARG A 236 2.72 18.03 6.15
C ARG A 236 4.20 18.39 6.11
N GLU A 237 4.97 17.93 7.10
CA GLU A 237 6.42 18.17 7.17
C GLU A 237 7.18 17.38 6.10
N ILE A 238 6.76 16.14 5.82
CA ILE A 238 7.31 15.35 4.72
C ILE A 238 7.12 16.07 3.38
N VAL A 239 5.90 16.52 3.10
CA VAL A 239 5.55 17.24 1.86
C VAL A 239 6.30 18.57 1.75
N GLU A 240 6.52 19.27 2.87
CA GLU A 240 7.31 20.49 2.89
C GLU A 240 8.77 20.23 2.47
N ILE A 241 9.40 19.16 2.98
CA ILE A 241 10.76 18.75 2.57
C ILE A 241 10.80 18.34 1.09
N LEU A 242 9.76 17.67 0.61
CA LEU A 242 9.63 17.30 -0.81
C LEU A 242 9.35 18.50 -1.72
N GLY A 243 9.09 19.70 -1.17
CA GLY A 243 8.82 20.90 -1.95
C GLY A 243 7.43 20.98 -2.55
N GLY A 244 6.44 20.27 -1.99
CA GLY A 244 5.04 20.32 -2.43
C GLY A 244 4.43 18.95 -2.80
N THR A 245 3.11 18.89 -2.88
CA THR A 245 2.35 17.66 -3.19
C THR A 245 2.52 17.21 -4.65
N GLU A 246 2.86 18.14 -5.54
CA GLU A 246 3.13 17.94 -6.95
C GLU A 246 4.36 17.05 -7.21
N ASN A 247 5.26 16.96 -6.22
CA ASN A 247 6.45 16.10 -6.29
C ASN A 247 6.17 14.69 -5.78
N MET A 248 4.97 14.41 -5.26
CA MET A 248 4.60 13.07 -4.81
C MET A 248 4.17 12.21 -6.01
N ASN A 249 4.84 11.07 -6.21
CA ASN A 249 4.44 10.11 -7.24
C ASN A 249 3.30 9.21 -6.71
N ILE A 250 2.03 9.61 -6.89
CA ILE A 250 0.86 8.81 -6.50
C ILE A 250 0.16 8.27 -7.75
N ARG A 251 0.02 6.95 -7.82
CA ARG A 251 -0.65 6.27 -8.94
C ARG A 251 -2.17 6.46 -8.90
N PHE A 252 -2.77 6.71 -10.05
CA PHE A 252 -4.19 6.95 -10.22
C PHE A 252 -5.02 5.78 -9.69
N GLU A 253 -4.67 4.54 -10.03
CA GLU A 253 -5.43 3.36 -9.65
C GLU A 253 -5.51 3.16 -8.11
N ALA A 254 -4.47 3.59 -7.37
CA ALA A 254 -4.48 3.53 -5.91
C ALA A 254 -5.50 4.50 -5.32
N SER A 255 -5.54 5.71 -5.87
CA SER A 255 -6.53 6.71 -5.53
C SER A 255 -7.95 6.31 -5.97
N LEU A 256 -8.08 5.71 -7.15
CA LEU A 256 -9.34 5.21 -7.69
C LEU A 256 -9.92 4.09 -6.83
N LEU A 257 -9.11 3.10 -6.42
CA LEU A 257 -9.56 2.03 -5.54
C LEU A 257 -10.09 2.58 -4.20
N ARG A 258 -9.40 3.58 -3.63
CA ARG A 258 -9.86 4.28 -2.43
C ARG A 258 -11.20 4.98 -2.65
N ILE A 259 -11.36 5.69 -3.77
CA ILE A 259 -12.62 6.36 -4.13
C ILE A 259 -13.75 5.33 -4.23
N ILE A 260 -13.52 4.22 -4.94
CA ILE A 260 -14.48 3.12 -5.10
C ILE A 260 -14.89 2.53 -3.75
N HIS A 261 -13.93 2.18 -2.90
CA HIS A 261 -14.24 1.63 -1.57
C HIS A 261 -15.05 2.61 -0.72
N ASN A 262 -14.71 3.91 -0.75
CA ASN A 262 -15.47 4.92 -0.01
C ASN A 262 -16.91 5.03 -0.49
N MET A 263 -17.13 4.96 -1.80
CA MET A 263 -18.47 4.92 -2.38
C MET A 263 -19.25 3.66 -1.98
N GLN A 264 -18.59 2.50 -2.00
CA GLN A 264 -19.21 1.23 -1.61
C GLN A 264 -19.64 1.23 -0.14
N ILE A 265 -18.82 1.78 0.74
CA ILE A 265 -19.14 1.90 2.18
C ILE A 265 -20.39 2.74 2.41
N VAL A 266 -20.54 3.85 1.68
CA VAL A 266 -21.74 4.68 1.87
C VAL A 266 -22.98 4.03 1.26
N GLY A 267 -22.85 3.06 0.35
CA GLY A 267 -23.96 2.22 -0.15
C GLY A 267 -24.10 2.17 -1.67
N PHE A 268 -23.13 2.68 -2.43
CA PHE A 268 -23.08 2.49 -3.88
C PHE A 268 -22.54 1.12 -4.24
N LYS A 269 -22.82 0.62 -5.44
CA LYS A 269 -22.14 -0.57 -5.97
C LYS A 269 -21.33 -0.18 -7.19
N PHE A 270 -20.01 -0.39 -7.14
CA PHE A 270 -19.15 -0.25 -8.32
C PHE A 270 -19.57 -1.23 -9.41
N VAL A 271 -19.62 -0.76 -10.65
CA VAL A 271 -19.95 -1.56 -11.83
C VAL A 271 -18.76 -1.66 -12.76
N SER A 272 -18.24 -0.51 -13.21
CA SER A 272 -17.11 -0.45 -14.13
C SER A 272 -16.48 0.95 -14.13
N ASN A 273 -15.33 1.07 -14.78
CA ASN A 273 -14.81 2.34 -15.28
C ASN A 273 -14.73 2.25 -16.80
N GLU A 274 -14.85 3.40 -17.47
CA GLU A 274 -14.81 3.52 -18.92
C GLU A 274 -14.06 4.79 -19.32
N GLU A 275 -13.49 4.78 -20.51
CA GLU A 275 -12.85 5.95 -21.10
C GLU A 275 -13.68 6.41 -22.30
N GLN A 276 -14.09 7.67 -22.32
CA GLN A 276 -14.92 8.23 -23.38
C GLN A 276 -14.42 9.63 -23.74
N ASN A 277 -13.82 9.82 -24.92
CA ASN A 277 -13.40 11.14 -25.44
C ASN A 277 -12.68 12.00 -24.39
N GLU A 278 -11.51 11.55 -23.90
CA GLU A 278 -10.71 12.23 -22.87
C GLU A 278 -11.48 12.44 -21.54
N THR A 279 -12.54 11.66 -21.31
CA THR A 279 -13.29 11.65 -20.06
C THR A 279 -13.12 10.30 -19.38
N PHE A 280 -12.67 10.32 -18.13
CA PHE A 280 -12.68 9.13 -17.28
C PHE A 280 -14.07 8.99 -16.63
N CYS A 281 -14.74 7.88 -16.87
CA CYS A 281 -16.10 7.60 -16.42
C CYS A 281 -16.09 6.54 -15.31
N LEU A 282 -16.69 6.84 -14.16
CA LEU A 282 -16.94 5.89 -13.08
C LEU A 282 -18.42 5.49 -13.05
N ASN A 283 -18.71 4.21 -13.28
CA ASN A 283 -20.07 3.69 -13.29
C ASN A 283 -20.41 3.02 -11.95
N VAL A 284 -21.48 3.48 -11.31
CA VAL A 284 -21.97 2.92 -10.04
C VAL A 284 -23.48 2.70 -10.08
N LYS A 285 -23.98 1.67 -9.39
CA LYS A 285 -25.42 1.59 -9.08
C LYS A 285 -25.76 2.50 -7.91
N GLY A 286 -26.92 3.12 -8.00
CA GLY A 286 -27.46 3.99 -6.94
C GLY A 286 -27.63 3.26 -5.62
N LYS A 287 -27.76 4.05 -4.54
CA LYS A 287 -27.97 3.49 -3.20
C LYS A 287 -29.32 2.78 -3.10
N VAL A 288 -29.34 1.66 -2.37
CA VAL A 288 -30.59 1.01 -1.96
C VAL A 288 -31.44 2.02 -1.18
N ASN A 289 -32.72 2.19 -1.56
CA ASN A 289 -33.69 3.13 -0.99
C ASN A 289 -33.45 4.63 -1.24
N TYR A 290 -32.64 5.01 -2.22
CA TYR A 290 -32.50 6.41 -2.67
C TYR A 290 -32.98 6.57 -4.11
N ASP A 291 -33.58 7.71 -4.42
CA ASP A 291 -33.89 8.05 -5.81
C ASP A 291 -32.61 8.37 -6.61
N VAL A 292 -32.72 8.33 -7.94
CA VAL A 292 -31.59 8.52 -8.86
C VAL A 292 -30.92 9.89 -8.67
N LYS A 293 -31.71 10.95 -8.44
CA LYS A 293 -31.19 12.32 -8.28
C LYS A 293 -30.41 12.45 -6.99
N SER A 294 -30.95 11.96 -5.87
CA SER A 294 -30.25 11.94 -4.58
C SER A 294 -28.98 11.08 -4.64
N SER A 295 -29.03 9.94 -5.31
CA SER A 295 -27.86 9.09 -5.55
C SER A 295 -26.80 9.84 -6.35
N LEU A 296 -27.17 10.54 -7.43
CA LEU A 296 -26.24 11.29 -8.26
C LEU A 296 -25.57 12.43 -7.49
N ILE A 297 -26.33 13.23 -6.73
CA ILE A 297 -25.78 14.35 -5.92
C ILE A 297 -24.73 13.86 -4.94
N HIS A 298 -24.96 12.71 -4.31
CA HIS A 298 -24.00 12.16 -3.35
C HIS A 298 -22.78 11.55 -4.07
N ALA A 299 -23.00 10.83 -5.17
CA ALA A 299 -21.92 10.29 -5.99
C ALA A 299 -21.01 11.40 -6.55
N SER A 300 -21.57 12.50 -7.04
CA SER A 300 -20.80 13.59 -7.65
C SER A 300 -19.83 14.28 -6.69
N GLN A 301 -19.98 14.11 -5.37
CA GLN A 301 -19.04 14.62 -4.38
C GLN A 301 -17.63 14.00 -4.51
N CYS A 302 -17.50 12.84 -5.14
CA CYS A 302 -16.19 12.22 -5.37
C CYS A 302 -15.47 12.75 -6.62
N LEU A 303 -16.12 13.55 -7.47
CA LEU A 303 -15.53 14.04 -8.72
C LEU A 303 -14.27 14.87 -8.49
N ASP A 304 -14.22 15.70 -7.45
CA ASP A 304 -13.02 16.48 -7.11
C ASP A 304 -11.84 15.56 -6.72
N GLN A 305 -12.13 14.49 -5.99
CA GLN A 305 -11.11 13.50 -5.60
C GLN A 305 -10.62 12.72 -6.82
N LEU A 306 -11.54 12.37 -7.73
CA LEU A 306 -11.23 11.65 -8.96
C LEU A 306 -10.38 12.52 -9.91
N SER A 307 -10.72 13.79 -10.06
CA SER A 307 -9.95 14.74 -10.87
C SER A 307 -8.54 14.97 -10.31
N ARG A 308 -8.43 15.15 -8.99
CA ARG A 308 -7.11 15.23 -8.31
C ARG A 308 -6.30 13.94 -8.50
N ALA A 309 -6.95 12.78 -8.43
CA ALA A 309 -6.28 11.49 -8.61
C ALA A 309 -5.67 11.35 -10.02
N ILE A 310 -6.40 11.76 -11.06
CA ILE A 310 -5.88 11.77 -12.43
C ILE A 310 -4.75 12.79 -12.57
N TYR A 311 -4.96 14.01 -12.06
CA TYR A 311 -3.94 15.05 -12.17
C TYR A 311 -2.64 14.67 -11.45
N ASN A 312 -2.70 14.01 -10.30
CA ASN A 312 -1.48 13.67 -9.55
C ASN A 312 -0.65 12.56 -10.21
N ASP A 313 -1.22 11.79 -11.13
CA ASP A 313 -0.49 10.73 -11.84
C ASP A 313 -0.01 11.22 -13.22
N LYS A 314 1.31 11.40 -13.33
CA LYS A 314 1.96 11.85 -14.57
C LYS A 314 1.73 10.95 -15.79
N PHE A 315 1.33 9.69 -15.60
CA PHE A 315 1.09 8.77 -16.71
C PHE A 315 -0.31 8.90 -17.32
N VAL A 316 -1.27 9.45 -16.56
CA VAL A 316 -2.67 9.61 -17.03
C VAL A 316 -3.16 11.06 -17.03
N ARG A 317 -2.41 11.99 -16.42
CA ARG A 317 -2.75 13.42 -16.33
C ARG A 317 -3.14 14.01 -17.68
N ASP A 318 -2.38 13.70 -18.72
CA ASP A 318 -2.55 14.28 -20.05
C ASP A 318 -3.53 13.47 -20.92
N THR A 319 -4.02 12.33 -20.43
CA THR A 319 -4.98 11.45 -21.14
C THR A 319 -6.42 11.93 -20.98
N PHE A 320 -6.75 12.50 -19.83
CA PHE A 320 -8.13 12.92 -19.53
C PHE A 320 -8.19 14.42 -19.23
N GLN A 321 -9.24 15.07 -19.75
CA GLN A 321 -9.58 16.46 -19.45
C GLN A 321 -10.76 16.57 -18.48
N LYS A 322 -11.57 15.51 -18.37
CA LYS A 322 -12.82 15.50 -17.60
C LYS A 322 -12.95 14.22 -16.78
N THR A 323 -13.66 14.33 -15.67
CA THR A 323 -14.14 13.19 -14.90
C THR A 323 -15.66 13.17 -14.90
N LYS A 324 -16.22 11.97 -15.01
CA LYS A 324 -17.66 11.73 -15.04
C LYS A 324 -18.02 10.60 -14.09
N ILE A 325 -19.16 10.75 -13.44
CA ILE A 325 -19.77 9.68 -12.66
C ILE A 325 -21.16 9.39 -13.21
N ASN A 326 -21.46 8.11 -13.42
CA ASN A 326 -22.74 7.64 -13.92
C ASN A 326 -23.45 6.81 -12.84
N ILE A 327 -24.74 7.08 -12.65
CA ILE A 327 -25.65 6.16 -11.97
C ILE A 327 -26.20 5.22 -13.05
N VAL A 328 -26.00 3.92 -12.89
CA VAL A 328 -26.46 2.90 -13.85
C VAL A 328 -27.51 1.96 -13.24
N ASP A 329 -28.36 1.39 -14.10
CA ASP A 329 -29.33 0.36 -13.73
C ASP A 329 -28.70 -1.05 -13.67
N ASP A 330 -29.54 -2.08 -13.49
CA ASP A 330 -29.07 -3.45 -13.41
C ASP A 330 -28.50 -4.00 -14.72
N SER A 331 -28.92 -3.43 -15.85
CA SER A 331 -28.50 -3.77 -17.21
C SER A 331 -27.28 -2.94 -17.66
N GLY A 332 -26.83 -1.98 -16.84
CA GLY A 332 -25.71 -1.09 -17.15
C GLY A 332 -26.11 0.18 -17.93
N ASN A 333 -27.40 0.44 -18.11
CA ASN A 333 -27.85 1.68 -18.77
C ASN A 333 -27.65 2.88 -17.84
N ILE A 334 -27.16 3.99 -18.39
CA ILE A 334 -26.96 5.23 -17.64
C ILE A 334 -28.31 5.88 -17.34
N LEU A 335 -28.65 5.97 -16.05
CA LEU A 335 -29.86 6.63 -15.54
C LEU A 335 -29.64 8.13 -15.32
N ALA A 336 -28.45 8.51 -14.87
CA ALA A 336 -28.06 9.90 -14.68
C ALA A 336 -26.53 10.05 -14.62
N SER A 337 -26.01 11.25 -14.89
CA SER A 337 -24.58 11.51 -14.83
C SER A 337 -24.23 12.92 -14.38
N ALA A 338 -23.05 13.06 -13.78
CA ALA A 338 -22.44 14.34 -13.46
C ALA A 338 -21.00 14.35 -13.98
N THR A 339 -20.58 15.47 -14.55
CA THR A 339 -19.27 15.63 -15.19
C THR A 339 -18.63 16.92 -14.71
N ILE A 340 -17.31 16.91 -14.52
CA ILE A 340 -16.52 18.12 -14.27
C ILE A 340 -15.22 18.08 -15.06
N SER A 341 -14.70 19.25 -15.47
CA SER A 341 -13.33 19.32 -15.99
C SER A 341 -12.33 19.20 -14.83
N ILE A 342 -11.20 18.57 -15.13
CA ILE A 342 -10.12 18.41 -14.14
C ILE A 342 -9.59 19.79 -13.71
N GLU A 343 -9.46 20.72 -14.65
CA GLU A 343 -9.04 22.10 -14.36
C GLU A 343 -9.97 22.80 -13.34
N THR A 344 -11.30 22.71 -13.53
CA THR A 344 -12.26 23.34 -12.60
C THR A 344 -12.19 22.69 -11.22
N ALA A 345 -12.09 21.36 -11.16
CA ALA A 345 -11.93 20.65 -9.90
C ALA A 345 -10.64 21.07 -9.16
N LEU A 346 -9.53 21.26 -9.87
CA LEU A 346 -8.25 21.72 -9.30
C LEU A 346 -8.32 23.17 -8.81
N LYS A 347 -8.93 24.07 -9.58
CA LYS A 347 -9.11 25.47 -9.16
C LYS A 347 -9.94 25.58 -7.89
N ARG A 348 -11.05 24.83 -7.77
CA ARG A 348 -11.81 24.76 -6.51
C ARG A 348 -10.96 24.23 -5.37
N ALA A 349 -10.24 23.15 -5.63
CA ALA A 349 -9.35 22.49 -4.68
C ALA A 349 -8.27 23.42 -4.10
N GLN A 350 -7.82 24.41 -4.87
CA GLN A 350 -6.82 25.40 -4.47
C GLN A 350 -7.44 26.67 -3.86
N GLY A 351 -8.77 26.70 -3.66
CA GLY A 351 -9.48 27.88 -3.16
C GLY A 351 -9.70 28.99 -4.20
N GLY A 352 -9.42 28.72 -5.48
CA GLY A 352 -9.56 29.67 -6.58
C GLY A 352 -10.97 29.77 -7.18
N LEU A 353 -11.94 29.01 -6.68
CA LEU A 353 -13.35 29.09 -7.06
C LEU A 353 -14.25 29.09 -5.82
N THR A 354 -15.23 29.98 -5.80
CA THR A 354 -16.34 29.92 -4.84
C THR A 354 -17.27 28.74 -5.15
N VAL A 355 -18.04 28.29 -4.16
CA VAL A 355 -19.05 27.24 -4.37
C VAL A 355 -20.06 27.63 -5.46
N LYS A 356 -20.38 28.93 -5.58
CA LYS A 356 -21.32 29.44 -6.57
C LYS A 356 -20.75 29.32 -8.00
N GLU A 357 -19.48 29.69 -8.20
CA GLU A 357 -18.78 29.59 -9.49
C GLU A 357 -18.51 28.13 -9.90
N TYR A 358 -18.39 27.25 -8.93
CA TYR A 358 -18.18 25.83 -9.18
C TYR A 358 -19.47 25.09 -9.60
N LEU A 359 -20.62 25.56 -9.13
CA LEU A 359 -21.93 24.93 -9.40
C LEU A 359 -22.67 25.54 -10.60
N SER A 360 -22.18 26.69 -11.11
CA SER A 360 -22.64 27.35 -12.33
C SER A 360 -21.94 26.78 -13.56
#